data_AF-A0A095T7B2-F1
#
_entry.id   AF-A0A095T7B2-F1
#
_cell.length_a   1.000
_cell.length_b   1.000
_cell.length_c   1.000
_cell.angle_alpha   90.00
_cell.angle_beta   90.00
_cell.angle_gamma   90.00
#
_symmetry.space_group_name_H-M   'P 1'
#
loop_
_entity.id
_entity.type
_entity.pdbx_description
1 polymer ?
#
loop_
_entity_poly.entity_id
_entity_poly.type
_entity_poly.pdbx_seq_one_letter_code
_entity_poly.pdbx_strand_id
1 'polypeptide(L)'
;MRSKILAAAAVVMLMATAGCSTIEKVVYRPDINQGNYLVASDISKLHTGMTQQQVAYTLGTPMMRDPFGSNVWYYVFRREPGHEGITQQTLTLTFNSSGILTNIDNKPALTKK
;
A
#
# COMPACT_ATOMS: atom_id res chain seq x y z
N MET A 1 46.84 9.82 -33.24
CA MET A 1 46.10 10.89 -32.53
C MET A 1 44.59 10.66 -32.48
N ARG A 2 43.91 10.38 -33.60
CA ARG A 2 42.43 10.22 -33.66
C ARG A 2 41.86 9.13 -32.73
N SER A 3 42.51 7.96 -32.64
CA SER A 3 42.04 6.87 -31.76
C SER A 3 42.13 7.21 -30.26
N LYS A 4 43.11 8.03 -29.83
CA LYS A 4 43.22 8.50 -28.44
C LYS A 4 42.12 9.52 -28.07
N ILE A 5 41.72 10.36 -29.03
CA ILE A 5 40.62 11.33 -28.84
C ILE A 5 39.28 10.61 -28.75
N LEU A 6 39.06 9.60 -29.60
CA LEU A 6 37.84 8.76 -29.54
C LEU A 6 37.74 7.99 -28.21
N ALA A 7 38.86 7.45 -27.72
CA ALA A 7 38.89 6.78 -26.42
C ALA A 7 38.58 7.76 -25.27
N ALA A 8 39.15 8.98 -25.29
CA ALA A 8 38.86 9.99 -24.27
C ALA A 8 37.39 10.43 -24.29
N ALA A 9 36.79 10.62 -25.47
CA ALA A 9 35.38 10.98 -25.61
C ALA A 9 34.44 9.88 -25.08
N ALA A 10 34.76 8.60 -25.33
CA ALA A 10 33.99 7.47 -24.81
C ALA A 10 34.03 7.38 -23.28
N VAL A 11 35.18 7.64 -22.66
CA VAL A 11 35.34 7.64 -21.19
C VAL A 11 34.53 8.77 -20.55
N VAL A 12 34.57 9.98 -21.13
CA VAL A 12 33.78 11.13 -20.64
C VAL A 12 32.28 10.84 -20.71
N MET A 13 31.82 10.21 -21.79
CA MET A 13 30.41 9.86 -21.96
C MET A 13 29.95 8.77 -20.97
N LEU A 14 30.82 7.81 -20.62
CA LEU A 14 30.54 6.81 -19.58
C LEU A 14 30.43 7.44 -18.18
N MET A 15 31.32 8.37 -17.84
CA MET A 15 31.27 9.06 -16.54
C MET A 15 30.04 9.97 -16.42
N ALA A 16 29.64 10.63 -17.51
CA ALA A 16 28.45 11.49 -17.53
C ALA A 16 27.12 10.72 -17.32
N THR A 17 27.10 9.42 -17.64
CA THR A 17 25.88 8.59 -17.56
C THR A 17 25.83 7.70 -16.31
N ALA A 18 26.94 7.51 -15.60
CA ALA A 18 27.03 6.68 -14.40
C ALA A 18 26.25 7.22 -13.18
N GLY A 19 25.84 8.49 -13.19
CA GLY A 19 25.15 9.14 -12.07
C GLY A 19 23.62 8.97 -12.05
N CYS A 20 22.97 8.58 -13.16
CA CYS A 20 21.51 8.72 -13.26
C CYS A 20 20.69 7.56 -12.68
N SER A 21 21.27 6.38 -12.40
CA SER A 21 20.50 5.19 -12.00
C SER A 21 20.77 4.67 -10.58
N THR A 22 21.84 5.13 -9.93
CA THR A 22 22.24 4.65 -8.59
C THR A 22 21.71 5.54 -7.47
N ILE A 23 21.33 6.78 -7.76
CA ILE A 23 20.82 7.75 -6.76
C ILE A 23 19.58 7.22 -6.06
N GLU A 24 18.65 6.58 -6.78
CA GLU A 24 17.44 6.05 -6.17
C GLU A 24 17.75 5.00 -5.10
N LYS A 25 18.75 4.12 -5.28
CA LYS A 25 19.03 3.04 -4.32
C LYS A 25 19.96 3.43 -3.16
N VAL A 26 20.67 4.55 -3.29
CA VAL A 26 21.72 4.96 -2.34
C VAL A 26 21.21 5.95 -1.30
N VAL A 27 20.17 6.73 -1.63
CA VAL A 27 19.59 7.71 -0.70
C VAL A 27 18.62 7.03 0.26
N TYR A 28 18.68 7.37 1.54
CA TYR A 28 17.74 6.86 2.54
C TYR A 28 16.30 7.32 2.23
N ARG A 29 15.39 6.36 2.13
CA ARG A 29 13.95 6.59 1.99
C ARG A 29 13.26 5.97 3.22
N PRO A 30 12.60 6.78 4.07
CA PRO A 30 11.84 6.24 5.20
C PRO A 30 10.70 5.32 4.74
N ASP A 31 10.40 4.31 5.56
CA ASP A 31 9.25 3.44 5.34
C ASP A 31 7.94 4.23 5.50
N ILE A 32 7.01 4.03 4.56
CA ILE A 32 5.69 4.65 4.59
C ILE A 32 4.64 3.58 4.94
N ASN A 33 4.01 3.74 6.10
CA ASN A 33 2.86 2.94 6.52
C ASN A 33 1.60 3.82 6.48
N GLN A 34 0.54 3.35 5.83
CA GLN A 34 -0.68 4.11 5.60
C GLN A 34 -1.93 3.27 5.85
N GLY A 35 -2.95 3.92 6.43
CA GLY A 35 -4.27 3.34 6.62
C GLY A 35 -4.45 2.64 7.97
N ASN A 36 -5.37 1.68 8.02
CA ASN A 36 -5.70 0.93 9.23
C ASN A 36 -4.77 -0.29 9.37
N TYR A 37 -4.20 -0.51 10.55
CA TYR A 37 -3.43 -1.73 10.80
C TYR A 37 -4.37 -2.93 10.93
N LEU A 38 -4.13 -3.98 10.15
CA LEU A 38 -5.00 -5.14 10.05
C LEU A 38 -4.27 -6.40 10.50
N VAL A 39 -4.76 -7.02 11.58
CA VAL A 39 -4.21 -8.28 12.10
C VAL A 39 -5.18 -9.41 11.76
N ALA A 40 -4.65 -10.55 11.32
CA ALA A 40 -5.47 -11.71 10.97
C ALA A 40 -6.38 -12.17 12.11
N SER A 41 -5.92 -12.07 13.36
CA SER A 41 -6.72 -12.37 14.55
C SER A 41 -7.94 -11.47 14.68
N ASP A 42 -7.84 -10.19 14.34
CA ASP A 42 -8.97 -9.26 14.48
C ASP A 42 -9.96 -9.39 13.33
N ILE A 43 -9.46 -9.64 12.11
CA ILE A 43 -10.31 -9.97 10.96
C ILE A 43 -11.10 -11.26 11.24
N SER A 44 -10.48 -12.27 11.86
CA SER A 44 -11.15 -13.54 12.16
C SER A 44 -12.30 -13.43 13.15
N LYS A 45 -12.34 -12.35 13.96
CA LYS A 45 -13.44 -12.08 14.89
C LYS A 45 -14.67 -11.53 14.17
N LEU A 46 -14.50 -10.97 12.96
CA LEU A 46 -15.62 -10.44 12.20
C LEU A 46 -16.52 -11.54 11.67
N HIS A 47 -17.81 -11.31 11.74
CA HIS A 47 -18.81 -12.14 11.09
C HIS A 47 -19.98 -11.28 10.62
N THR A 48 -20.74 -11.77 9.64
CA THR A 48 -21.96 -11.11 9.20
C THR A 48 -22.96 -10.99 10.36
N GLY A 49 -23.80 -9.96 10.32
CA GLY A 49 -24.73 -9.66 11.42
C GLY A 49 -24.17 -8.71 12.49
N MET A 50 -22.88 -8.40 12.47
CA MET A 50 -22.31 -7.39 13.38
C MET A 50 -22.83 -5.99 13.08
N THR A 51 -23.04 -5.18 14.12
CA THR A 51 -23.33 -3.75 13.96
C THR A 51 -22.05 -2.98 13.62
N GLN A 52 -22.17 -1.82 12.97
CA GLN A 52 -21.06 -0.89 12.74
C GLN A 52 -20.25 -0.60 14.02
N GLN A 53 -20.92 -0.49 15.17
CA GLN A 53 -20.25 -0.25 16.45
C GLN A 53 -19.42 -1.47 16.92
N GLN A 54 -19.93 -2.69 16.73
CA GLN A 54 -19.17 -3.91 17.06
C GLN A 54 -17.93 -4.06 16.16
N VAL A 55 -18.08 -3.75 14.87
CA VAL A 55 -16.97 -3.73 13.92
C VAL A 55 -15.94 -2.69 14.33
N ALA A 56 -16.37 -1.46 14.65
CA ALA A 56 -15.48 -0.39 15.08
C ALA A 56 -14.79 -0.69 16.41
N TYR A 57 -15.43 -1.43 17.32
CA TYR A 57 -14.79 -1.90 18.54
C TYR A 57 -13.69 -2.94 18.26
N THR A 58 -13.89 -3.79 17.26
CA THR A 58 -12.95 -4.87 16.90
C THR A 58 -11.77 -4.38 16.08
N LEU A 59 -12.00 -3.50 15.10
CA LEU A 59 -10.99 -3.04 14.14
C LEU A 59 -10.59 -1.57 14.29
N GLY A 60 -11.23 -0.83 15.19
CA GLY A 60 -11.15 0.63 15.23
C GLY A 60 -12.01 1.30 14.16
N THR A 61 -11.98 2.63 14.15
CA THR A 61 -12.68 3.45 13.14
C THR A 61 -12.02 3.30 11.77
N PRO A 62 -12.78 3.07 10.69
CA PRO A 62 -12.21 3.03 9.35
C PRO A 62 -11.64 4.39 8.96
N MET A 63 -10.47 4.38 8.32
CA MET A 63 -9.86 5.61 7.76
C MET A 63 -10.68 6.17 6.59
N MET A 64 -11.43 5.33 5.89
CA MET A 64 -12.22 5.71 4.72
C MET A 64 -13.59 5.04 4.73
N ARG A 65 -14.63 5.82 4.41
CA ARG A 65 -16.01 5.38 4.22
C ARG A 65 -16.48 5.87 2.86
N ASP A 66 -17.36 5.14 2.20
CA ASP A 66 -17.94 5.59 0.94
C ASP A 66 -18.77 6.88 1.16
N PRO A 67 -18.42 8.00 0.49
CA PRO A 67 -19.13 9.26 0.65
C PRO A 67 -20.50 9.29 -0.05
N PHE A 68 -20.81 8.32 -0.91
CA PHE A 68 -22.02 8.32 -1.75
C PHE A 68 -23.18 7.48 -1.18
N GLY A 69 -23.07 7.01 0.07
CA GLY A 69 -24.20 6.41 0.80
C GLY A 69 -24.37 4.89 0.65
N SER A 70 -23.41 4.18 0.06
CA SER A 70 -23.44 2.70 -0.05
C SER A 70 -23.21 1.96 1.29
N ASN A 71 -22.98 2.70 2.38
CA ASN A 71 -22.61 2.15 3.70
C ASN A 71 -21.45 1.15 3.62
N VAL A 72 -20.41 1.48 2.85
CA VAL A 72 -19.18 0.68 2.75
C VAL A 72 -18.07 1.32 3.57
N TRP A 73 -17.39 0.50 4.37
CA TRP A 73 -16.19 0.88 5.11
C TRP A 73 -14.97 0.23 4.48
N TYR A 74 -13.93 1.03 4.28
CA TYR A 74 -12.67 0.58 3.70
C TYR A 74 -11.58 0.62 4.77
N TYR A 75 -11.06 -0.55 5.12
CA TYR A 75 -9.87 -0.73 5.93
C TYR A 75 -8.73 -1.11 4.99
N VAL A 76 -7.92 -0.13 4.62
CA VAL A 76 -6.75 -0.33 3.75
C VAL A 76 -5.52 -0.30 4.62
N PHE A 77 -4.67 -1.32 4.53
CA PHE A 77 -3.32 -1.28 5.09
C PHE A 77 -2.32 -1.27 3.94
N ARG A 78 -1.54 -0.20 3.80
CA ARG A 78 -0.51 -0.05 2.77
C ARG A 78 0.84 0.16 3.42
N ARG A 79 1.83 -0.65 3.05
CA ARG A 79 3.21 -0.55 3.49
C ARG A 79 4.13 -0.45 2.29
N GLU A 80 4.94 0.59 2.28
CA GLU A 80 5.95 0.87 1.28
C GLU A 80 7.29 1.02 2.01
N PRO A 81 8.05 -0.07 2.17
CA PRO A 81 9.39 0.01 2.74
C PRO A 81 10.35 0.69 1.76
N GLY A 82 11.37 1.36 2.29
CA GLY A 82 12.39 2.03 1.48
C GLY A 82 13.01 1.10 0.44
N HIS A 83 12.89 1.46 -0.85
CA HIS A 83 13.44 0.71 -1.99
C HIS A 83 12.91 -0.71 -2.20
N GLU A 84 11.89 -1.12 -1.43
CA GLU A 84 11.24 -2.42 -1.59
C GLU A 84 9.90 -2.31 -2.32
N GLY A 85 9.25 -3.46 -2.53
CA GLY A 85 7.91 -3.48 -3.12
C GLY A 85 6.85 -2.95 -2.16
N ILE A 86 5.87 -2.26 -2.73
CA ILE A 86 4.65 -1.90 -2.00
C ILE A 86 3.84 -3.17 -1.73
N THR A 87 3.38 -3.30 -0.49
CA THR A 87 2.37 -4.29 -0.09
C THR A 87 1.11 -3.55 0.33
N GLN A 88 -0.06 -4.06 -0.05
CA GLN A 88 -1.33 -3.49 0.39
C GLN A 88 -2.36 -4.59 0.58
N GLN A 89 -3.01 -4.58 1.73
CA GLN A 89 -4.20 -5.38 2.03
C GLN A 89 -5.41 -4.45 2.09
N THR A 90 -6.51 -4.86 1.46
CA THR A 90 -7.75 -4.10 1.46
C THR A 90 -8.87 -4.98 2.01
N LEU A 91 -9.42 -4.60 3.16
CA LEU A 91 -10.61 -5.17 3.74
C LEU A 91 -11.78 -4.20 3.51
N THR A 92 -12.77 -4.66 2.74
CA THR A 92 -13.99 -3.92 2.41
C THR A 92 -15.16 -4.55 3.14
N LEU A 93 -15.85 -3.74 3.93
CA LEU A 93 -17.00 -4.15 4.74
C LEU A 93 -18.25 -3.42 4.25
N THR A 94 -19.25 -4.16 3.81
CA THR A 94 -20.52 -3.59 3.34
C THR A 94 -21.58 -3.77 4.41
N PHE A 95 -22.30 -2.71 4.71
CA PHE A 95 -23.39 -2.72 5.67
C PHE A 95 -24.73 -2.46 4.97
N ASN A 96 -25.82 -2.97 5.54
CA ASN A 96 -27.16 -2.63 5.10
C ASN A 96 -27.61 -1.24 5.60
N SER A 97 -28.83 -0.83 5.27
CA SER A 97 -29.42 0.43 5.72
C SER A 97 -29.57 0.56 7.24
N SER A 98 -29.63 -0.55 7.97
CA SER A 98 -29.68 -0.60 9.44
C SER A 98 -28.29 -0.63 10.09
N GLY A 99 -27.20 -0.52 9.32
CA GLY A 99 -25.84 -0.54 9.85
C GLY A 99 -25.35 -1.93 10.29
N ILE A 100 -25.91 -3.00 9.70
CA ILE A 100 -25.53 -4.39 9.96
C ILE A 100 -24.63 -4.90 8.84
N LEU A 101 -23.52 -5.55 9.20
CA LEU A 101 -22.52 -6.09 8.29
C LEU A 101 -23.10 -7.24 7.46
N THR A 102 -23.13 -7.08 6.14
CA THR A 102 -23.68 -8.05 5.20
C THR A 102 -22.62 -8.72 4.34
N ASN A 103 -21.49 -8.06 4.09
CA ASN A 103 -20.42 -8.60 3.27
C ASN A 103 -19.04 -8.24 3.84
N ILE A 104 -18.12 -9.20 3.73
CA ILE A 104 -16.72 -9.07 4.14
C ILE A 104 -15.87 -9.50 2.94
N ASP A 105 -15.23 -8.55 2.27
CA ASP A 105 -14.28 -8.80 1.19
C ASP A 105 -12.86 -8.48 1.67
N ASN A 106 -12.02 -9.51 1.81
CA ASN A 106 -10.63 -9.36 2.24
C ASN A 106 -9.69 -9.71 1.09
N LYS A 107 -9.12 -8.68 0.47
CA LYS A 107 -8.10 -8.80 -0.57
C LYS A 107 -6.71 -8.72 0.07
N PRO A 108 -5.98 -9.85 0.17
CA PRO A 108 -4.63 -9.86 0.73
C PRO A 108 -3.64 -9.12 -0.19
N ALA A 109 -2.39 -9.01 0.28
CA ALA A 109 -1.29 -8.26 -0.33
C ALA A 109 -1.31 -8.25 -1.87
N LEU A 110 -1.20 -7.05 -2.46
CA LEU A 110 -0.98 -6.86 -3.90
C LEU A 110 0.12 -7.80 -4.40
N THR A 111 -0.26 -8.79 -5.21
CA THR A 111 0.69 -9.66 -5.89
C THR A 111 1.46 -8.82 -6.91
N LYS A 112 2.79 -8.81 -6.80
CA LYS A 112 3.65 -8.25 -7.86
C LYS A 112 3.37 -9.02 -9.15
N LYS A 113 3.03 -8.29 -10.22
CA LYS A 113 3.14 -8.80 -11.59
C LYS A 113 4.60 -8.94 -11.98
#